data_AF-A0A2S9QN47-F1
#
_entry.id   AF-A0A2S9QN47-F1
#
_cell.length_a   1.000
_cell.length_b   1.000
_cell.length_c   1.000
_cell.angle_alpha   90.00
_cell.angle_beta   90.00
_cell.angle_gamma   90.00
#
_symmetry.space_group_name_H-M   'P 1'
#
loop_
_entity.id
_entity.type
_entity.pdbx_description
1 polymer ?
#
loop_
_entity_poly.entity_id
_entity_poly.type
_entity_poly.pdbx_seq_one_letter_code
_entity_poly.pdbx_strand_id
1 'polypeptide(L)'
;MDIVLIGLLGGLITGISPCILPVLPVIFLTAGAKPAARGSAPEVIPARRSRPFWIIFGLVLSFSAVTLLGSLLLGLLNIPQSAIRWAGVAVLAVIGVGMLFPGFEQLLEKPFQRLPRRKVGDGGNGFGMGLALGTVFVPCAGPVLAAIIVAGATGSIGPETVLLTVAFAVGVAIPLLVFALAGNRVAERIRGFRKRERTIRIVGGVALIALAVGIAFNLPQALQRLVPDYTAGLQRDLADSDAGRSALSLGGLVTDENRELDNCANDAPELASCGTAPAIRGIESWINTPGGEGIDLKDLRGRVVLIDFWAYSCINCQRSIPHVVGWDETYRDAGLTVIGVHSPEYAFEKERANVEAGVADFGIEYPVALDNSLASWTNYRNRYWPAHYLIDAKGVVRHISFGEGNYETTEKLLRELLREADPGAELPAESRTPDETPELGSTTPETFLGSSKDRNFAGPGEYRAGEQRFRLPREQPADTFALDGEWTVETQFITPTAGASGERTVRLDYRGREVRVVAAGEGALELSIEGGGSRTVEVGGTPQSYRLVQEGDPVDGVLELRVPEGVQLYSFTFG
;
A
#
# COMPACT_ATOMS: atom_id res chain seq x y z
N MET A 1 1.42 12.36 -20.36
CA MET A 1 1.38 11.37 -21.48
C MET A 1 1.69 9.96 -20.95
N ASP A 2 2.34 9.89 -19.80
CA ASP A 2 2.90 8.67 -19.20
C ASP A 2 1.83 7.73 -18.63
N ILE A 3 0.73 8.27 -18.08
CA ILE A 3 -0.43 7.49 -17.60
C ILE A 3 -1.04 6.61 -18.70
N VAL A 4 -1.14 7.14 -19.93
CA VAL A 4 -1.67 6.40 -21.09
C VAL A 4 -0.73 5.27 -21.47
N LEU A 5 0.58 5.52 -21.41
CA LEU A 5 1.60 4.52 -21.73
C LEU A 5 1.61 3.39 -20.70
N ILE A 6 1.53 3.72 -19.41
CA ILE A 6 1.43 2.75 -18.30
C ILE A 6 0.18 1.88 -18.47
N GLY A 7 -0.98 2.49 -18.71
CA GLY A 7 -2.23 1.76 -18.96
C GLY A 7 -2.10 0.82 -20.15
N LEU A 8 -1.59 1.30 -21.28
CA LEU A 8 -1.46 0.52 -22.51
C LEU A 8 -0.50 -0.67 -22.36
N LEU A 9 0.65 -0.46 -21.70
CA LEU A 9 1.63 -1.52 -21.43
C LEU A 9 1.09 -2.56 -20.43
N GLY A 10 0.47 -2.11 -19.33
CA GLY A 10 -0.17 -3.00 -18.36
C GLY A 10 -1.28 -3.84 -18.98
N GLY A 11 -2.07 -3.24 -19.88
CA GLY A 11 -3.09 -3.94 -20.65
C GLY A 11 -2.50 -4.95 -21.62
N LEU A 12 -1.40 -4.61 -22.32
CA LEU A 12 -0.70 -5.50 -23.25
C LEU A 12 -0.18 -6.76 -22.56
N ILE A 13 0.46 -6.59 -21.39
CA ILE A 13 0.99 -7.69 -20.57
C ILE A 13 -0.17 -8.56 -20.08
N THR A 14 -1.23 -7.94 -19.56
CA THR A 14 -2.44 -8.65 -19.10
C THR A 14 -3.08 -9.43 -20.26
N GLY A 15 -3.07 -8.88 -21.47
CA GLY A 15 -3.56 -9.48 -22.71
C GLY A 15 -2.83 -10.76 -23.15
N ILE A 16 -1.68 -11.08 -22.55
CA ILE A 16 -0.89 -12.30 -22.82
C ILE A 16 -0.95 -13.26 -21.60
N SER A 17 -1.63 -12.86 -20.52
CA SER A 17 -1.70 -13.61 -19.27
C SER A 17 -2.32 -15.00 -19.43
N PRO A 18 -1.86 -16.02 -18.66
CA PRO A 18 -2.37 -17.39 -18.72
C PRO A 18 -3.89 -17.51 -18.55
N CYS A 19 -4.53 -16.53 -17.90
CA CYS A 19 -5.98 -16.48 -17.72
C CYS A 19 -6.77 -16.32 -19.04
N ILE A 20 -6.14 -15.88 -20.13
CA ILE A 20 -6.77 -15.68 -21.45
C ILE A 20 -6.74 -16.96 -22.30
N LEU A 21 -5.72 -17.81 -22.09
CA LEU A 21 -5.52 -19.04 -22.86
C LEU A 21 -6.77 -19.94 -22.95
N PRO A 22 -7.58 -20.10 -21.87
CA PRO A 22 -8.81 -20.90 -21.93
C PRO A 22 -9.92 -20.31 -22.82
N VAL A 23 -9.93 -18.99 -23.05
CA VAL A 23 -10.98 -18.26 -23.78
C VAL A 23 -10.64 -18.11 -25.26
N LEU A 24 -9.35 -18.15 -25.62
CA LEU A 24 -8.86 -18.09 -27.00
C LEU A 24 -9.60 -19.02 -27.97
N PRO A 25 -9.90 -20.30 -27.65
CA PRO A 25 -10.63 -21.19 -28.55
C PRO A 25 -12.01 -20.65 -28.94
N VAL A 26 -12.74 -20.04 -28.00
CA VAL A 26 -14.06 -19.45 -28.27
C VAL A 26 -13.92 -18.24 -29.19
N ILE A 27 -12.91 -17.40 -28.97
CA ILE A 27 -12.63 -16.23 -29.82
C ILE A 27 -12.26 -16.68 -31.25
N PHE A 28 -11.41 -17.70 -31.40
CA PHE A 28 -11.06 -18.25 -32.71
C PHE A 28 -12.25 -18.86 -33.46
N LEU A 29 -13.12 -19.58 -32.75
CA LEU A 29 -14.31 -20.20 -33.34
C LEU A 29 -15.35 -19.15 -33.74
N THR A 30 -15.50 -18.10 -32.95
CA THR A 30 -16.48 -17.03 -33.21
C THR A 30 -15.98 -16.01 -34.24
N ALA A 31 -14.67 -15.77 -34.33
CA ALA A 31 -14.05 -14.91 -35.33
C ALA A 31 -13.85 -15.60 -36.70
N GLY A 32 -13.66 -16.93 -36.72
CA GLY A 32 -13.19 -17.66 -37.91
C GLY A 32 -14.25 -18.34 -38.78
N ALA A 33 -15.24 -19.04 -38.24
CA ALA A 33 -16.28 -19.68 -39.05
C ALA A 33 -17.40 -20.24 -38.16
N LYS A 34 -18.67 -20.04 -38.55
CA LYS A 34 -19.80 -20.73 -37.91
C LYS A 34 -19.90 -22.18 -38.43
N PRO A 35 -20.19 -23.18 -37.59
CA PRO A 35 -20.92 -24.36 -38.04
C PRO A 35 -22.38 -23.97 -38.29
N ALA A 36 -22.91 -24.30 -39.47
CA ALA A 36 -24.36 -24.30 -39.67
C ALA A 36 -25.01 -25.32 -38.73
N ALA A 37 -26.28 -25.08 -38.38
CA ALA A 37 -27.07 -25.85 -37.42
C ALA A 37 -26.87 -27.38 -37.49
N ARG A 38 -27.08 -28.06 -36.35
CA ARG A 38 -27.05 -29.53 -36.21
C ARG A 38 -27.76 -30.20 -37.39
N GLY A 39 -26.99 -30.81 -38.30
CA GLY A 39 -27.50 -31.68 -39.37
C GLY A 39 -27.37 -31.20 -40.82
N SER A 40 -26.67 -30.10 -41.13
CA SER A 40 -26.42 -29.70 -42.54
C SER A 40 -24.92 -29.51 -42.84
N ALA A 41 -24.52 -29.75 -44.09
CA ALA A 41 -23.13 -29.71 -44.55
C ALA A 41 -22.47 -28.33 -44.27
N PRO A 42 -21.17 -28.28 -43.94
CA PRO A 42 -20.51 -27.07 -43.47
C PRO A 42 -20.26 -26.10 -44.64
N GLU A 43 -21.12 -25.09 -44.80
CA GLU A 43 -20.88 -23.97 -45.71
C GLU A 43 -20.15 -22.84 -44.96
N VAL A 44 -18.93 -22.54 -45.40
CA VAL A 44 -18.05 -21.52 -44.78
C VAL A 44 -18.47 -20.14 -45.28
N ILE A 45 -19.32 -19.45 -44.53
CA ILE A 45 -19.61 -18.03 -44.81
C ILE A 45 -18.43 -17.18 -44.27
N PRO A 46 -17.70 -16.42 -45.11
CA PRO A 46 -16.60 -15.58 -44.65
C PRO A 46 -17.13 -14.46 -43.75
N ALA A 47 -16.59 -14.33 -42.54
CA ALA A 47 -16.93 -13.23 -41.64
C ALA A 47 -16.54 -11.87 -42.25
N ARG A 48 -17.43 -10.87 -42.14
CA ARG A 48 -17.16 -9.48 -42.59
C ARG A 48 -15.91 -8.96 -41.88
N ARG A 49 -14.95 -8.37 -42.62
CA ARG A 49 -13.65 -7.87 -42.10
C ARG A 49 -13.78 -6.89 -40.91
N SER A 50 -14.95 -6.25 -40.75
CA SER A 50 -15.25 -5.33 -39.65
C SER A 50 -15.64 -6.00 -38.33
N ARG A 51 -16.00 -7.30 -38.34
CA ARG A 51 -16.57 -7.99 -37.17
C ARG A 51 -15.64 -8.06 -35.94
N PRO A 52 -14.33 -8.32 -36.08
CA PRO A 52 -13.40 -8.31 -34.94
C PRO A 52 -13.32 -6.94 -34.26
N PHE A 53 -13.34 -5.85 -35.03
CA PHE A 53 -13.31 -4.48 -34.49
C PHE A 53 -14.53 -4.15 -33.65
N TRP A 54 -15.72 -4.62 -34.04
CA TRP A 54 -16.94 -4.43 -33.25
C TRP A 54 -16.97 -5.27 -31.97
N ILE A 55 -16.36 -6.46 -31.97
CA ILE A 55 -16.18 -7.28 -30.76
C ILE A 55 -15.27 -6.55 -29.78
N ILE A 56 -14.14 -6.02 -30.27
CA ILE A 56 -13.19 -5.27 -29.44
C ILE A 56 -13.80 -4.00 -28.89
N PHE A 57 -14.53 -3.24 -29.72
CA PHE A 57 -15.22 -2.05 -29.26
C PHE A 57 -16.23 -2.36 -28.16
N GLY A 58 -16.98 -3.46 -28.29
CA GLY A 58 -17.86 -3.96 -27.22
C GLY A 58 -17.11 -4.36 -25.95
N LEU A 59 -15.95 -5.02 -26.10
CA LEU A 59 -15.11 -5.44 -24.98
C LEU A 59 -14.55 -4.22 -24.21
N VAL A 60 -13.96 -3.26 -24.91
CA VAL A 60 -13.41 -2.03 -24.31
C VAL A 60 -14.50 -1.24 -23.61
N LEU A 61 -15.67 -1.07 -24.25
CA LEU A 61 -16.79 -0.33 -23.69
C LEU A 61 -17.34 -1.01 -22.43
N SER A 62 -17.61 -2.33 -22.48
CA SER A 62 -18.16 -3.04 -21.33
C SER A 62 -17.17 -3.13 -20.19
N PHE A 63 -15.90 -3.38 -20.49
CA PHE A 63 -14.86 -3.47 -19.48
C PHE A 63 -14.71 -2.13 -18.75
N SER A 64 -14.57 -1.03 -19.50
CA SER A 64 -14.45 0.31 -18.91
C SER A 64 -15.70 0.67 -18.09
N ALA A 65 -16.90 0.38 -18.60
CA ALA A 65 -18.14 0.67 -17.89
C ALA A 65 -18.28 -0.14 -16.59
N VAL A 66 -18.01 -1.45 -16.62
CA VAL A 66 -18.12 -2.30 -15.44
C VAL A 66 -17.03 -1.97 -14.41
N THR A 67 -15.81 -1.68 -14.84
CA THR A 67 -14.72 -1.30 -13.93
C THR A 67 -15.02 0.02 -13.23
N LEU A 68 -15.46 1.04 -13.96
CA LEU A 68 -15.82 2.35 -13.39
C LEU A 68 -17.07 2.28 -12.49
N LEU A 69 -18.09 1.52 -12.90
CA LEU A 69 -19.29 1.33 -12.08
C LEU A 69 -18.97 0.51 -10.82
N GLY A 70 -18.10 -0.48 -10.95
CA GLY A 70 -17.62 -1.31 -9.84
C GLY A 70 -16.82 -0.52 -8.82
N SER A 71 -15.89 0.36 -9.26
CA SER A 71 -15.15 1.23 -8.35
C SER A 71 -16.06 2.20 -7.61
N LEU A 72 -17.07 2.75 -8.28
CA LEU A 72 -18.09 3.61 -7.66
C LEU A 72 -18.91 2.87 -6.59
N LEU A 73 -19.38 1.66 -6.91
CA LEU A 73 -20.14 0.82 -5.98
C LEU A 73 -19.30 0.40 -4.77
N LEU A 74 -18.02 0.08 -4.98
CA LEU A 74 -17.11 -0.31 -3.91
C LEU A 74 -16.81 0.84 -2.95
N GLY A 75 -16.61 2.05 -3.47
CA GLY A 75 -16.43 3.25 -2.64
C GLY A 75 -17.65 3.58 -1.77
N LEU A 76 -18.86 3.25 -2.24
CA LEU A 76 -20.11 3.47 -1.49
C LEU A 76 -20.42 2.40 -0.43
N LEU A 77 -20.01 1.14 -0.65
CA LEU A 77 -20.45 0.02 0.19
C LEU A 77 -19.46 -0.41 1.30
N ASN A 78 -18.28 0.20 1.41
CA ASN A 78 -17.24 -0.09 2.42
C ASN A 78 -17.06 -1.60 2.75
N ILE A 79 -17.06 -2.44 1.71
CA ILE A 79 -16.95 -3.89 1.87
C ILE A 79 -15.49 -4.25 2.20
N PRO A 80 -15.22 -5.07 3.24
CA PRO A 80 -13.86 -5.47 3.58
C PRO A 80 -13.17 -6.17 2.40
N GLN A 81 -11.89 -5.85 2.15
CA GLN A 81 -11.14 -6.40 1.00
C GLN A 81 -11.09 -7.93 0.97
N SER A 82 -11.17 -8.57 2.14
CA SER A 82 -11.25 -10.03 2.27
C SER A 82 -12.51 -10.61 1.61
N ALA A 83 -13.66 -9.93 1.71
CA ALA A 83 -14.92 -10.38 1.12
C ALA A 83 -14.88 -10.32 -0.42
N ILE A 84 -14.27 -9.28 -0.99
CA ILE A 84 -14.10 -9.14 -2.44
C ILE A 84 -13.19 -10.25 -2.98
N ARG A 85 -12.08 -10.53 -2.27
CA ARG A 85 -11.15 -11.60 -2.61
C ARG A 85 -11.84 -12.96 -2.60
N TRP A 86 -12.58 -13.30 -1.54
CA TRP A 86 -13.30 -14.57 -1.45
C TRP A 86 -14.44 -14.69 -2.47
N ALA A 87 -15.12 -13.59 -2.79
CA ALA A 87 -16.12 -13.56 -3.87
C ALA A 87 -15.47 -13.86 -5.23
N GLY A 88 -14.30 -13.29 -5.52
CA GLY A 88 -13.54 -13.57 -6.74
C GLY A 88 -13.09 -15.04 -6.83
N VAL A 89 -12.56 -15.58 -5.73
CA VAL A 89 -12.17 -17.01 -5.64
C VAL A 89 -13.38 -17.92 -5.86
N ALA A 90 -14.52 -17.62 -5.24
CA ALA A 90 -15.75 -18.40 -5.41
C ALA A 90 -16.22 -18.41 -6.87
N VAL A 91 -16.23 -17.24 -7.53
CA VAL A 91 -16.62 -17.13 -8.96
C VAL A 91 -15.67 -17.92 -9.86
N LEU A 92 -14.35 -17.79 -9.67
CA LEU A 92 -13.35 -18.53 -10.45
C LEU A 92 -13.47 -20.05 -10.24
N ALA A 93 -13.71 -20.49 -9.00
CA ALA A 93 -13.93 -21.89 -8.69
C ALA A 93 -15.20 -22.44 -9.37
N VAL A 94 -16.30 -21.68 -9.34
CA VAL A 94 -17.57 -22.05 -10.00
C VAL A 94 -17.38 -22.21 -11.51
N ILE A 95 -16.69 -21.26 -12.16
CA ILE A 95 -16.38 -21.32 -13.60
C ILE A 95 -15.49 -22.53 -13.91
N GLY A 96 -14.43 -22.75 -13.11
CA GLY A 96 -13.53 -23.88 -13.28
C GLY A 96 -14.24 -25.24 -13.15
N VAL A 97 -15.12 -25.38 -12.17
CA VAL A 97 -15.94 -26.59 -11.97
C VAL A 97 -16.93 -26.80 -13.13
N GLY A 98 -17.52 -25.71 -13.65
CA GLY A 98 -18.37 -25.75 -14.85
C GLY A 98 -17.65 -26.31 -16.08
N MET A 99 -16.36 -25.97 -16.25
CA MET A 99 -15.54 -26.50 -17.35
C MET A 99 -15.19 -27.99 -17.20
N LEU A 100 -15.12 -28.52 -15.96
CA LEU A 100 -14.90 -29.95 -15.69
C LEU A 100 -16.18 -30.77 -15.92
N PHE A 101 -17.32 -30.25 -15.49
CA PHE A 101 -18.60 -30.95 -15.50
C PHE A 101 -19.63 -30.21 -16.38
N PRO A 102 -19.80 -30.60 -17.66
CA PRO A 102 -20.75 -29.96 -18.57
C PRO A 102 -22.23 -30.06 -18.12
N GLY A 103 -22.54 -30.93 -17.15
CA GLY A 103 -23.87 -30.99 -16.51
C GLY A 103 -24.10 -29.91 -15.46
N PHE A 104 -23.04 -29.34 -14.87
CA PHE A 104 -23.12 -28.30 -13.84
C PHE A 104 -23.50 -26.94 -14.44
N GLU A 105 -23.06 -26.64 -15.67
CA GLU A 105 -23.49 -25.46 -16.43
C GLU A 105 -25.01 -25.40 -16.58
N GLN A 106 -25.67 -26.53 -16.87
CA GLN A 106 -27.13 -26.59 -17.02
C GLN A 106 -27.88 -26.34 -15.70
N LEU A 107 -27.28 -26.66 -14.56
CA LEU A 107 -27.84 -26.40 -13.23
C LEU A 107 -27.74 -24.91 -12.86
N LEU A 108 -26.61 -24.28 -13.19
CA LEU A 108 -26.38 -22.84 -13.03
C LEU A 108 -27.25 -21.99 -13.96
N GLU A 109 -27.55 -22.48 -15.18
CA GLU A 109 -28.40 -21.76 -16.13
C GLU A 109 -29.89 -21.83 -15.79
N LYS A 110 -30.37 -22.85 -15.07
CA LYS A 110 -31.79 -23.02 -14.69
C LYS A 110 -32.45 -21.77 -14.06
N PRO A 111 -31.85 -21.07 -13.07
CA PRO A 111 -32.42 -19.83 -12.53
C PRO A 111 -32.44 -18.69 -13.57
N PHE A 112 -31.44 -18.60 -14.45
CA PHE A 112 -31.37 -17.57 -15.49
C PHE A 112 -32.25 -17.84 -16.71
N GLN A 113 -32.69 -19.09 -16.92
CA GLN A 113 -33.67 -19.44 -17.96
C GLN A 113 -35.06 -18.83 -17.74
N ARG A 114 -35.34 -18.33 -16.52
CA ARG A 114 -36.56 -17.56 -16.22
C ARG A 114 -36.51 -16.11 -16.72
N LEU A 115 -35.32 -15.56 -17.00
CA LEU A 115 -35.21 -14.26 -17.65
C LEU A 115 -35.44 -14.41 -19.17
N PRO A 116 -36.24 -13.54 -19.80
CA PRO A 116 -36.41 -13.56 -21.25
C PRO A 116 -35.09 -13.26 -21.93
N ARG A 117 -34.39 -14.30 -22.41
CA ARG A 117 -33.20 -14.16 -23.26
C ARG A 117 -33.61 -13.43 -24.54
N ARG A 118 -33.38 -12.11 -24.60
CA ARG A 118 -33.33 -11.38 -25.88
C ARG A 118 -32.31 -12.12 -26.73
N LYS A 119 -32.76 -12.77 -27.82
CA LYS A 119 -31.87 -13.38 -28.81
C LYS A 119 -30.93 -12.28 -29.30
N VAL A 120 -29.70 -12.23 -28.78
CA VAL A 120 -28.61 -11.46 -29.38
C VAL A 120 -28.42 -12.08 -30.76
N GLY A 121 -29.02 -11.44 -31.75
CA GLY A 121 -29.37 -12.07 -33.02
C GLY A 121 -28.17 -12.65 -33.74
N ASP A 122 -28.38 -13.81 -34.34
CA ASP A 122 -27.42 -14.60 -35.13
C ASP A 122 -26.85 -13.85 -36.36
N GLY A 123 -27.24 -12.59 -36.59
CA GLY A 123 -26.70 -11.67 -37.61
C GLY A 123 -25.98 -10.42 -37.07
N GLY A 124 -25.79 -10.30 -35.75
CA GLY A 124 -25.19 -9.12 -35.13
C GLY A 124 -23.70 -8.92 -35.50
N ASN A 125 -23.29 -7.66 -35.55
CA ASN A 125 -21.92 -7.15 -35.76
C ASN A 125 -20.86 -7.67 -34.76
N GLY A 126 -21.20 -8.54 -33.81
CA GLY A 126 -20.28 -9.10 -32.81
C GLY A 126 -20.18 -8.26 -31.53
N PHE A 127 -20.82 -7.08 -31.50
CA PHE A 127 -20.78 -6.16 -30.35
C PHE A 127 -21.30 -6.77 -29.05
N GLY A 128 -22.44 -7.48 -29.10
CA GLY A 128 -23.01 -8.14 -27.91
C GLY A 128 -22.13 -9.25 -27.33
N MET A 129 -21.33 -9.91 -28.16
CA MET A 129 -20.34 -10.89 -27.69
C MET A 129 -19.16 -10.19 -27.00
N GLY A 130 -18.74 -9.05 -27.54
CA GLY A 130 -17.73 -8.18 -26.91
C GLY A 130 -18.16 -7.71 -25.52
N LEU A 131 -19.41 -7.29 -25.37
CA LEU A 131 -19.97 -6.88 -24.07
C LEU A 131 -19.89 -8.02 -23.03
N ALA A 132 -20.32 -9.23 -23.42
CA ALA A 132 -20.29 -10.39 -22.52
C ALA A 132 -18.86 -10.80 -22.13
N LEU A 133 -17.91 -10.71 -23.06
CA LEU A 133 -16.51 -11.04 -22.78
C LEU A 133 -15.85 -10.02 -21.85
N GLY A 134 -16.21 -8.73 -21.97
CA GLY A 134 -15.68 -7.67 -21.11
C GLY A 134 -16.01 -7.87 -19.64
N THR A 135 -17.22 -8.33 -19.30
CA THR A 135 -17.63 -8.56 -17.90
C THR A 135 -16.90 -9.74 -17.26
N VAL A 136 -16.68 -10.81 -18.02
CA VAL A 136 -15.94 -12.00 -17.56
C VAL A 136 -14.46 -11.71 -17.36
N PHE A 137 -13.94 -10.67 -18.02
CA PHE A 137 -12.52 -10.32 -17.98
C PHE A 137 -12.07 -9.59 -16.71
N VAL A 138 -13.00 -8.87 -16.06
CA VAL A 138 -12.74 -8.05 -14.87
C VAL A 138 -12.02 -8.80 -13.74
N PRO A 139 -12.46 -10.00 -13.30
CA PRO A 139 -11.82 -10.70 -12.18
C PRO A 139 -10.45 -11.30 -12.49
N CYS A 140 -10.01 -11.29 -13.75
CA CYS A 140 -8.72 -11.83 -14.19
C CYS A 140 -7.66 -10.75 -14.44
N ALA A 141 -8.04 -9.47 -14.36
CA ALA A 141 -7.11 -8.36 -14.53
C ALA A 141 -6.29 -8.19 -13.23
N GLY A 142 -4.97 -8.25 -13.36
CA GLY A 142 -4.03 -8.37 -12.24
C GLY A 142 -3.88 -7.11 -11.37
N PRO A 143 -2.74 -6.95 -10.67
CA PRO A 143 -2.49 -5.86 -9.72
C PRO A 143 -2.72 -4.45 -10.28
N VAL A 144 -2.54 -4.27 -11.59
CA VAL A 144 -2.76 -2.99 -12.28
C VAL A 144 -4.23 -2.55 -12.22
N LEU A 145 -5.17 -3.48 -12.38
CA LEU A 145 -6.60 -3.14 -12.25
C LEU A 145 -6.99 -2.88 -10.80
N ALA A 146 -6.35 -3.56 -9.85
CA ALA A 146 -6.50 -3.24 -8.43
C ALA A 146 -6.03 -1.82 -8.13
N ALA A 147 -4.89 -1.38 -8.69
CA ALA A 147 -4.41 0.00 -8.57
C ALA A 147 -5.38 1.02 -9.19
N ILE A 148 -5.99 0.71 -10.34
CA ILE A 148 -7.03 1.56 -10.96
C ILE A 148 -8.28 1.63 -10.09
N ILE A 149 -8.73 0.51 -9.53
CA ILE A 149 -9.89 0.45 -8.63
C ILE A 149 -9.61 1.23 -7.34
N VAL A 150 -8.43 1.08 -6.76
CA VAL A 150 -8.00 1.81 -5.56
C VAL A 150 -7.94 3.31 -5.86
N ALA A 151 -7.27 3.71 -6.95
CA ALA A 151 -7.23 5.11 -7.37
C ALA A 151 -8.62 5.68 -7.68
N GLY A 152 -9.54 4.87 -8.21
CA GLY A 152 -10.94 5.25 -8.43
C GLY A 152 -11.82 5.23 -7.18
N ALA A 153 -11.37 4.57 -6.09
CA ALA A 153 -12.07 4.52 -4.80
C ALA A 153 -11.60 5.64 -3.86
N THR A 154 -10.37 6.14 -4.01
CA THR A 154 -9.79 7.20 -3.17
C THR A 154 -10.05 8.62 -3.66
N GLY A 155 -10.63 8.81 -4.85
CA GLY A 155 -10.93 10.13 -5.41
C GLY A 155 -12.12 10.13 -6.38
N SER A 156 -12.74 11.29 -6.58
CA SER A 156 -13.77 11.48 -7.61
C SER A 156 -13.28 10.97 -8.96
N ILE A 157 -14.14 10.30 -9.75
CA ILE A 157 -13.81 9.78 -11.09
C ILE A 157 -13.35 10.94 -12.00
N GLY A 158 -12.06 11.24 -11.95
CA GLY A 158 -11.43 12.28 -12.74
C GLY A 158 -11.21 11.82 -14.17
N PRO A 159 -10.96 12.76 -15.10
CA PRO A 159 -10.61 12.44 -16.48
C PRO A 159 -9.37 11.53 -16.57
N GLU A 160 -8.48 11.59 -15.58
CA GLU A 160 -7.27 10.75 -15.51
C GLU A 160 -7.57 9.27 -15.27
N THR A 161 -8.45 8.94 -14.32
CA THR A 161 -8.87 7.55 -14.04
C THR A 161 -9.62 6.95 -15.23
N VAL A 162 -10.49 7.74 -15.87
CA VAL A 162 -11.20 7.33 -17.09
C VAL A 162 -10.20 7.07 -18.22
N LEU A 163 -9.25 7.99 -18.43
CA LEU A 163 -8.25 7.87 -19.48
C LEU A 163 -7.34 6.66 -19.26
N LEU A 164 -6.91 6.41 -18.02
CA LEU A 164 -6.12 5.24 -17.64
C LEU A 164 -6.89 3.93 -17.86
N THR A 165 -8.16 3.88 -17.46
CA THR A 165 -9.03 2.70 -17.64
C THR A 165 -9.22 2.37 -19.11
N VAL A 166 -9.49 3.39 -19.93
CA VAL A 166 -9.64 3.24 -21.39
C VAL A 166 -8.32 2.81 -22.04
N ALA A 167 -7.20 3.43 -21.65
CA ALA A 167 -5.88 3.05 -22.15
C ALA A 167 -5.52 1.60 -21.82
N PHE A 168 -5.83 1.15 -20.60
CA PHE A 168 -5.67 -0.24 -20.18
C PHE A 168 -6.55 -1.19 -21.00
N ALA A 169 -7.83 -0.86 -21.17
CA ALA A 169 -8.76 -1.67 -21.95
C ALA A 169 -8.32 -1.80 -23.43
N VAL A 170 -7.79 -0.71 -24.02
CA VAL A 170 -7.20 -0.71 -25.36
C VAL A 170 -5.94 -1.57 -25.40
N GLY A 171 -5.07 -1.49 -24.39
CA GLY A 171 -3.89 -2.35 -24.27
C GLY A 171 -4.21 -3.84 -24.29
N VAL A 172 -5.24 -4.26 -23.54
CA VAL A 172 -5.73 -5.65 -23.53
C VAL A 172 -6.31 -6.07 -24.89
N ALA A 173 -6.97 -5.14 -25.57
CA ALA A 173 -7.61 -5.41 -26.84
C ALA A 173 -6.63 -5.67 -28.00
N ILE A 174 -5.42 -5.09 -27.94
CA ILE A 174 -4.43 -5.20 -29.02
C ILE A 174 -3.97 -6.65 -29.26
N PRO A 175 -3.49 -7.41 -28.26
CA PRO A 175 -3.13 -8.82 -28.45
C PRO A 175 -4.31 -9.66 -28.92
N LEU A 176 -5.50 -9.44 -28.35
CA LEU A 176 -6.71 -10.15 -28.73
C LEU A 176 -7.11 -9.90 -30.19
N LEU A 177 -6.95 -8.67 -30.69
CA LEU A 177 -7.15 -8.35 -32.10
C LEU A 177 -6.17 -9.08 -33.00
N VAL A 178 -4.88 -9.09 -32.62
CA VAL A 178 -3.83 -9.79 -33.36
C VAL A 178 -4.13 -11.28 -33.43
N PHE A 179 -4.52 -11.91 -32.32
CA PHE A 179 -4.93 -13.32 -32.30
C PHE A 179 -6.19 -13.55 -33.13
N ALA A 180 -7.23 -12.73 -32.98
CA ALA A 180 -8.48 -12.87 -33.74
C ALA A 180 -8.23 -12.80 -35.27
N LEU A 181 -7.35 -11.92 -35.73
CA LEU A 181 -6.96 -11.80 -37.14
C LEU A 181 -6.06 -12.96 -37.61
N ALA A 182 -5.13 -13.41 -36.76
CA ALA A 182 -4.26 -14.55 -37.06
C ALA A 182 -5.02 -15.89 -37.09
N GLY A 183 -6.12 -15.98 -36.35
CA GLY A 183 -6.99 -17.14 -36.22
C GLY A 183 -7.44 -17.74 -37.55
N ASN A 184 -7.79 -16.91 -38.52
CA ASN A 184 -8.27 -17.37 -39.83
C ASN A 184 -7.20 -18.20 -40.58
N ARG A 185 -5.91 -17.85 -40.46
CA ARG A 185 -4.81 -18.61 -41.07
C ARG A 185 -4.41 -19.85 -40.27
N VAL A 186 -4.46 -19.77 -38.95
CA VAL A 186 -4.03 -20.85 -38.05
C VAL A 186 -5.10 -21.95 -37.94
N ALA A 187 -6.39 -21.58 -37.92
CA ALA A 187 -7.51 -22.51 -37.84
C ALA A 187 -7.67 -23.39 -39.09
N GLU A 188 -7.29 -22.88 -40.27
CA GLU A 188 -7.24 -23.66 -41.51
C GLU A 188 -6.10 -24.69 -41.51
N ARG A 189 -4.97 -24.35 -40.87
CA ARG A 189 -3.75 -25.18 -40.87
C ARG A 189 -3.77 -26.29 -39.81
N ILE A 190 -4.49 -26.10 -38.71
CA ILE A 190 -4.51 -27.04 -37.59
C ILE A 190 -5.88 -27.74 -37.47
N ARG A 191 -6.22 -28.59 -38.45
CA ARG A 191 -7.42 -29.46 -38.38
C ARG A 191 -7.43 -30.40 -37.17
N GLY A 192 -6.25 -30.70 -36.60
CA GLY A 192 -6.09 -31.55 -35.41
C GLY A 192 -6.51 -30.89 -34.07
N PHE A 193 -6.62 -29.56 -34.01
CA PHE A 193 -6.97 -28.84 -32.77
C PHE A 193 -8.41 -29.11 -32.33
N ARG A 194 -9.32 -29.28 -33.30
CA ARG A 194 -10.74 -29.61 -33.06
C ARG A 194 -10.96 -30.96 -32.38
N LYS A 195 -10.08 -31.96 -32.59
CA LYS A 195 -10.20 -33.27 -31.93
C LYS A 195 -9.83 -33.25 -30.43
N ARG A 196 -9.11 -32.23 -29.96
CA ARG A 196 -8.63 -32.11 -28.58
C ARG A 196 -9.37 -31.02 -27.77
N GLU A 197 -10.45 -30.45 -28.30
CA GLU A 197 -11.20 -29.37 -27.66
C GLU A 197 -11.65 -29.74 -26.23
N ARG A 198 -12.15 -30.97 -26.05
CA ARG A 198 -12.56 -31.48 -24.73
C ARG A 198 -11.38 -31.55 -23.75
N THR A 199 -10.22 -32.01 -24.20
CA THR A 199 -9.01 -32.10 -23.37
C THR A 199 -8.51 -30.71 -22.99
N ILE A 200 -8.49 -29.77 -23.94
CA ILE A 200 -8.06 -28.38 -23.69
C ILE A 200 -8.98 -27.71 -22.67
N ARG A 201 -10.30 -27.91 -22.79
CA ARG A 201 -11.29 -27.38 -21.83
C ARG A 201 -11.09 -27.93 -20.42
N ILE A 202 -10.89 -29.24 -20.30
CA ILE A 202 -10.67 -29.90 -18.99
C ILE A 202 -9.36 -29.42 -18.38
N VAL A 203 -8.27 -29.37 -19.14
CA VAL A 203 -6.96 -28.89 -18.65
C VAL A 203 -7.05 -27.43 -18.22
N GLY A 204 -7.74 -26.57 -18.99
CA GLY A 204 -8.00 -25.18 -18.63
C GLY A 204 -8.84 -25.04 -17.35
N GLY A 205 -9.87 -25.86 -17.18
CA GLY A 205 -10.69 -25.90 -15.97
C GLY A 205 -9.89 -26.35 -14.74
N VAL A 206 -9.07 -27.39 -14.86
CA VAL A 206 -8.17 -27.85 -13.77
C VAL A 206 -7.18 -26.75 -13.40
N ALA A 207 -6.59 -26.06 -14.39
CA ALA A 207 -5.66 -24.97 -14.13
C ALA A 207 -6.33 -23.78 -13.41
N LEU A 208 -7.57 -23.42 -13.80
CA LEU A 208 -8.34 -22.35 -13.13
C LEU A 208 -8.69 -22.72 -11.68
N ILE A 209 -9.08 -23.98 -11.41
CA ILE A 209 -9.34 -24.44 -10.04
C ILE A 209 -8.05 -24.43 -9.21
N ALA A 210 -6.94 -24.94 -9.77
CA ALA A 210 -5.65 -24.92 -9.09
C ALA A 210 -5.19 -23.49 -8.77
N LEU A 211 -5.43 -22.53 -9.67
CA LEU A 211 -5.16 -21.11 -9.43
C LEU A 211 -6.06 -20.54 -8.33
N ALA A 212 -7.37 -20.82 -8.35
CA ALA A 212 -8.31 -20.35 -7.33
C ALA A 212 -7.95 -20.89 -5.93
N VAL A 213 -7.58 -22.16 -5.84
CA VAL A 213 -7.07 -22.79 -4.62
C VAL A 213 -5.75 -22.15 -4.20
N GLY A 214 -4.83 -21.92 -5.15
CA GLY A 214 -3.58 -21.22 -4.88
C GLY A 214 -3.82 -19.83 -4.28
N ILE A 215 -4.73 -19.04 -4.87
CA ILE A 215 -5.10 -17.72 -4.36
C ILE A 215 -5.73 -17.84 -2.96
N ALA A 216 -6.53 -18.86 -2.67
CA ALA A 216 -7.09 -19.06 -1.32
C ALA A 216 -5.99 -19.26 -0.25
N PHE A 217 -4.89 -19.92 -0.61
CA PHE A 217 -3.75 -20.19 0.29
C PHE A 217 -2.58 -19.21 0.17
N ASN A 218 -2.72 -18.08 -0.54
CA ASN A 218 -1.62 -17.13 -0.84
C ASN A 218 -0.42 -17.76 -1.57
N LEU A 219 -0.63 -18.88 -2.26
CA LEU A 219 0.42 -19.63 -2.94
C LEU A 219 1.07 -18.86 -4.12
N PRO A 220 0.33 -18.04 -4.92
CA PRO A 220 0.93 -17.19 -5.95
C PRO A 220 1.93 -16.18 -5.38
N GLN A 221 1.66 -15.62 -4.20
CA GLN A 221 2.57 -14.69 -3.52
C GLN A 221 3.84 -15.42 -3.06
N ALA A 222 3.72 -16.66 -2.56
CA ALA A 222 4.88 -17.47 -2.19
C ALA A 222 5.70 -17.91 -3.43
N LEU A 223 5.06 -18.27 -4.54
CA LEU A 223 5.74 -18.64 -5.79
C LEU A 223 6.38 -17.45 -6.50
N GLN A 224 5.76 -16.26 -6.49
CA GLN A 224 6.35 -15.04 -7.03
C GLN A 224 7.64 -14.64 -6.28
N ARG A 225 7.79 -15.02 -5.00
CA ARG A 225 9.03 -14.85 -4.23
C ARG A 225 10.13 -15.87 -4.60
N LEU A 226 9.76 -17.01 -5.19
CA LEU A 226 10.68 -18.11 -5.52
C LEU A 226 11.09 -18.15 -6.99
N VAL A 227 10.34 -17.50 -7.89
CA VAL A 227 10.65 -17.45 -9.33
C VAL A 227 11.45 -16.19 -9.66
N PRO A 228 12.59 -16.28 -10.39
CA PRO A 228 13.34 -15.11 -10.86
C PRO A 228 12.44 -14.20 -11.70
N ASP A 229 12.20 -13.00 -11.18
CA ASP A 229 11.21 -12.06 -11.69
C ASP A 229 11.75 -11.37 -12.97
N TYR A 230 11.47 -11.97 -14.12
CA TYR A 230 11.91 -11.47 -15.44
C TYR A 230 11.24 -10.13 -15.82
N THR A 231 10.19 -9.73 -15.11
CA THR A 231 9.52 -8.43 -15.25
C THR A 231 10.03 -7.37 -14.27
N ALA A 232 10.77 -7.76 -13.22
CA ALA A 232 11.28 -6.83 -12.22
C ALA A 232 12.25 -5.79 -12.79
N GLY A 233 12.97 -6.09 -13.89
CA GLY A 233 13.83 -5.11 -14.56
C GLY A 233 13.03 -3.94 -15.16
N LEU A 234 11.96 -4.26 -15.90
CA LEU A 234 11.06 -3.25 -16.49
C LEU A 234 10.24 -2.52 -15.42
N GLN A 235 9.85 -3.22 -14.35
CA GLN A 235 9.11 -2.64 -13.23
C GLN A 235 10.00 -1.74 -12.36
N ARG A 236 11.31 -2.04 -12.22
CA ARG A 236 12.30 -1.17 -11.60
C ARG A 236 12.55 0.08 -12.42
N ASP A 237 12.74 -0.03 -13.73
CA ASP A 237 12.90 1.14 -14.61
C ASP A 237 11.65 2.04 -14.60
N LEU A 238 10.46 1.45 -14.47
CA LEU A 238 9.20 2.19 -14.28
C LEU A 238 9.08 2.81 -12.90
N ALA A 239 9.46 2.11 -11.82
CA ALA A 239 9.46 2.63 -10.45
C ALA A 239 10.51 3.73 -10.22
N ASP A 240 11.65 3.65 -10.88
CA ASP A 240 12.73 4.65 -10.87
C ASP A 240 12.53 5.80 -11.86
N SER A 241 11.57 5.69 -12.79
CA SER A 241 11.19 6.79 -13.67
C SER A 241 10.56 7.94 -12.86
N ASP A 242 10.67 9.19 -13.34
CA ASP A 242 10.09 10.35 -12.65
C ASP A 242 8.58 10.18 -12.39
N ALA A 243 7.86 9.48 -13.26
CA ALA A 243 6.45 9.15 -13.10
C ALA A 243 6.20 8.03 -12.06
N GLY A 244 7.08 7.02 -11.98
CA GLY A 244 7.04 5.99 -10.96
C GLY A 244 7.37 6.54 -9.58
N ARG A 245 8.39 7.38 -9.48
CA ARG A 245 8.75 8.10 -8.26
C ARG A 245 7.65 9.07 -7.84
N SER A 246 6.97 9.74 -8.77
CA SER A 246 5.81 10.60 -8.46
C SER A 246 4.57 9.81 -8.03
N ALA A 247 4.40 8.57 -8.52
CA ALA A 247 3.29 7.69 -8.14
C ALA A 247 3.56 6.85 -6.87
N LEU A 248 4.84 6.60 -6.57
CA LEU A 248 5.33 5.84 -5.41
C LEU A 248 5.81 6.74 -4.28
N SER A 249 5.90 8.06 -4.49
CA SER A 249 6.16 8.98 -3.40
C SER A 249 4.98 8.93 -2.44
N LEU A 250 5.20 8.37 -1.26
CA LEU A 250 4.30 8.37 -0.10
C LEU A 250 3.99 9.80 0.42
N GLY A 251 4.36 10.84 -0.34
CA GLY A 251 4.26 12.26 -0.03
C GLY A 251 3.09 12.99 -0.71
N GLY A 252 1.98 12.27 -0.95
CA GLY A 252 0.68 12.83 -1.33
C GLY A 252 0.48 13.10 -2.82
N LEU A 253 -0.67 12.63 -3.34
CA LEU A 253 -1.24 13.13 -4.59
C LEU A 253 -1.67 14.59 -4.40
N VAL A 254 -1.31 15.47 -5.34
CA VAL A 254 -1.78 16.86 -5.34
C VAL A 254 -3.25 16.87 -5.77
N THR A 255 -4.10 17.44 -4.93
CA THR A 255 -5.54 17.61 -5.16
C THR A 255 -5.93 19.07 -4.98
N ASP A 256 -7.11 19.47 -5.43
CA ASP A 256 -7.60 20.83 -5.21
C ASP A 256 -7.76 21.18 -3.73
N GLU A 257 -7.91 20.18 -2.86
CA GLU A 257 -8.05 20.35 -1.40
C GLU A 257 -6.72 20.64 -0.69
N ASN A 258 -5.60 20.13 -1.21
CA ASN A 258 -4.30 20.17 -0.52
C ASN A 258 -3.19 20.91 -1.29
N ARG A 259 -3.47 21.40 -2.50
CA ARG A 259 -2.50 22.12 -3.34
C ARG A 259 -1.93 23.38 -2.68
N GLU A 260 -2.71 24.04 -1.83
CA GLU A 260 -2.33 25.30 -1.19
C GLU A 260 -1.38 25.09 0.01
N LEU A 261 -1.19 23.84 0.46
CA LEU A 261 -0.22 23.52 1.51
C LEU A 261 1.22 23.90 1.11
N ASP A 262 1.53 23.92 -0.20
CA ASP A 262 2.85 24.33 -0.72
C ASP A 262 3.15 25.83 -0.46
N ASN A 263 2.16 26.63 -0.06
CA ASN A 263 2.37 28.02 0.31
C ASN A 263 3.03 28.18 1.70
N CYS A 264 3.02 27.13 2.53
CA CYS A 264 3.72 27.10 3.81
C CYS A 264 5.14 26.56 3.58
N ALA A 265 6.14 27.34 3.97
CA ALA A 265 7.49 26.82 4.10
C ALA A 265 7.59 25.95 5.36
N ASN A 266 8.37 24.87 5.30
CA ASN A 266 8.66 24.06 6.46
C ASN A 266 9.37 24.91 7.53
N ASP A 267 8.91 24.81 8.78
CA ASP A 267 9.50 25.48 9.94
C ASP A 267 9.57 27.00 9.83
N ALA A 268 8.61 27.60 9.13
CA ALA A 268 8.53 29.06 9.00
C ALA A 268 8.45 29.74 10.38
N PRO A 269 9.19 30.85 10.62
CA PRO A 269 9.18 31.56 11.89
C PRO A 269 7.95 32.48 12.09
N GLU A 270 7.11 32.60 11.06
CA GLU A 270 5.95 33.49 10.97
C GLU A 270 4.76 32.75 10.36
N LEU A 271 3.54 33.15 10.72
CA LEU A 271 2.32 32.55 10.19
C LEU A 271 2.18 32.81 8.68
N ALA A 272 1.92 31.75 7.92
CA ALA A 272 1.55 31.81 6.51
C ALA A 272 0.04 31.55 6.33
N SER A 273 -0.44 31.50 5.10
CA SER A 273 -1.81 31.08 4.79
C SER A 273 -1.78 30.07 3.64
N CYS A 274 -2.10 28.82 3.98
CA CYS A 274 -1.76 27.65 3.17
C CYS A 274 -3.02 26.85 2.80
N GLY A 275 -4.12 27.59 2.64
CA GLY A 275 -5.42 27.05 2.30
C GLY A 275 -6.18 26.46 3.48
N THR A 276 -7.41 26.04 3.18
CA THR A 276 -8.26 25.37 4.18
C THR A 276 -7.64 24.02 4.53
N ALA A 277 -7.65 23.67 5.82
CA ALA A 277 -7.15 22.37 6.27
C ALA A 277 -7.85 21.21 5.53
N PRO A 278 -7.09 20.29 4.91
CA PRO A 278 -7.67 19.10 4.31
C PRO A 278 -8.43 18.27 5.33
N ALA A 279 -9.44 17.53 4.89
CA ALA A 279 -10.23 16.66 5.77
C ALA A 279 -9.40 15.48 6.29
N ILE A 280 -9.60 15.15 7.57
CA ILE A 280 -9.16 13.88 8.14
C ILE A 280 -10.10 12.79 7.61
N ARG A 281 -9.57 11.86 6.80
CA ARG A 281 -10.34 10.86 6.06
C ARG A 281 -9.71 9.48 6.15
N GLY A 282 -10.51 8.44 5.91
CA GLY A 282 -10.05 7.05 5.92
C GLY A 282 -9.57 6.56 7.29
N ILE A 283 -10.09 7.19 8.36
CA ILE A 283 -9.80 6.80 9.74
C ILE A 283 -10.59 5.54 10.10
N GLU A 284 -9.87 4.53 10.56
CA GLU A 284 -10.46 3.24 10.93
C GLU A 284 -11.22 3.34 12.25
N SER A 285 -10.62 4.01 13.24
CA SER A 285 -11.24 4.25 14.54
C SER A 285 -10.60 5.43 15.26
N TRP A 286 -11.30 5.93 16.27
CA TRP A 286 -10.84 7.01 17.14
C TRP A 286 -10.63 6.52 18.57
N ILE A 287 -9.62 7.09 19.22
CA ILE A 287 -9.30 6.93 20.65
C ILE A 287 -9.44 8.32 21.30
N ASN A 288 -9.78 8.34 22.60
CA ASN A 288 -10.00 9.57 23.38
C ASN A 288 -11.10 10.50 22.81
N THR A 289 -12.08 9.93 22.10
CA THR A 289 -13.30 10.65 21.69
C THR A 289 -14.54 10.07 22.38
N PRO A 290 -15.57 10.89 22.67
CA PRO A 290 -16.83 10.39 23.20
C PRO A 290 -17.41 9.29 22.28
N GLY A 291 -17.59 8.09 22.83
CA GLY A 291 -18.15 6.96 22.09
C GLY A 291 -17.30 6.43 20.91
N GLY A 292 -16.06 6.89 20.75
CA GLY A 292 -15.24 6.56 19.58
C GLY A 292 -15.71 7.26 18.29
N GLU A 293 -16.50 8.32 18.41
CA GLU A 293 -16.98 9.08 17.26
C GLU A 293 -15.85 9.88 16.60
N GLY A 294 -15.96 10.05 15.28
CA GLY A 294 -14.99 10.81 14.50
C GLY A 294 -15.22 12.32 14.57
N ILE A 295 -14.15 13.08 14.40
CA ILE A 295 -14.16 14.54 14.45
C ILE A 295 -14.09 15.12 13.03
N ASP A 296 -15.06 15.96 12.65
CA ASP A 296 -14.95 16.81 11.45
C ASP A 296 -14.31 18.15 11.84
N LEU A 297 -13.26 18.55 11.12
CA LEU A 297 -12.56 19.83 11.35
C LEU A 297 -13.49 21.04 11.22
N LYS A 298 -14.61 20.93 10.49
CA LYS A 298 -15.61 21.99 10.40
C LYS A 298 -16.32 22.25 11.72
N ASP A 299 -16.46 21.24 12.57
CA ASP A 299 -17.07 21.38 13.89
C ASP A 299 -16.13 22.03 14.90
N LEU A 300 -14.82 22.10 14.58
CA LEU A 300 -13.80 22.76 15.37
C LEU A 300 -13.57 24.23 14.98
N ARG A 301 -14.37 24.79 14.06
CA ARG A 301 -14.28 26.21 13.72
C ARG A 301 -14.53 27.08 14.97
N GLY A 302 -13.72 28.11 15.13
CA GLY A 302 -13.63 28.93 16.35
C GLY A 302 -12.53 28.49 17.31
N ARG A 303 -11.92 27.33 17.12
CA ARG A 303 -10.77 26.84 17.91
C ARG A 303 -9.50 26.78 17.05
N VAL A 304 -8.35 26.92 17.69
CA VAL A 304 -7.06 26.62 17.07
C VAL A 304 -6.87 25.11 17.12
N VAL A 305 -6.48 24.50 16.00
CA VAL A 305 -6.30 23.05 15.90
C VAL A 305 -4.86 22.72 15.56
N LEU A 306 -4.26 21.78 16.31
CA LEU A 306 -2.97 21.20 16.00
C LEU A 306 -3.19 19.76 15.52
N ILE A 307 -2.81 19.47 14.29
CA ILE A 307 -2.73 18.09 13.78
C ILE A 307 -1.31 17.59 13.99
N ASP A 308 -1.16 16.53 14.76
CA ASP A 308 0.11 15.86 15.05
C ASP A 308 0.15 14.48 14.39
N PHE A 309 0.99 14.30 13.37
CA PHE A 309 1.22 13.01 12.73
C PHE A 309 2.33 12.26 13.46
N TRP A 310 1.99 11.09 14.01
CA TRP A 310 2.91 10.33 14.84
C TRP A 310 2.78 8.81 14.61
N ALA A 311 3.77 8.06 15.08
CA ALA A 311 3.79 6.61 15.20
C ALA A 311 4.41 6.25 16.55
N TYR A 312 3.80 5.31 17.28
CA TYR A 312 4.17 5.10 18.69
C TYR A 312 5.58 4.50 18.86
N SER A 313 6.08 3.75 17.88
CA SER A 313 7.43 3.16 17.95
C SER A 313 8.55 4.09 17.43
N CYS A 314 8.19 5.23 16.84
CA CYS A 314 9.13 6.21 16.29
C CYS A 314 9.76 7.06 17.40
N ILE A 315 11.09 6.98 17.59
CA ILE A 315 11.76 7.70 18.68
C ILE A 315 11.61 9.22 18.60
N ASN A 316 11.62 9.77 17.37
CA ASN A 316 11.47 11.20 17.16
C ASN A 316 10.07 11.66 17.60
N CYS A 317 9.05 10.82 17.37
CA CYS A 317 7.71 11.07 17.90
C CYS A 317 7.71 10.98 19.44
N GLN A 318 8.36 9.98 20.03
CA GLN A 318 8.42 9.83 21.49
C GLN A 318 9.05 11.03 22.19
N ARG A 319 10.03 11.70 21.57
CA ARG A 319 10.62 12.95 22.09
C ARG A 319 9.76 14.19 21.82
N SER A 320 9.03 14.21 20.71
CA SER A 320 8.12 15.32 20.36
C SER A 320 6.81 15.30 21.15
N ILE A 321 6.24 14.13 21.44
CA ILE A 321 4.93 13.97 22.09
C ILE A 321 4.86 14.70 23.45
N PRO A 322 5.86 14.67 24.35
CA PRO A 322 5.84 15.45 25.58
C PRO A 322 5.62 16.95 25.38
N HIS A 323 6.11 17.54 24.28
CA HIS A 323 5.82 18.94 23.95
C HIS A 323 4.36 19.13 23.56
N VAL A 324 3.83 18.23 22.72
CA VAL A 324 2.43 18.26 22.27
C VAL A 324 1.45 18.04 23.43
N VAL A 325 1.74 17.09 24.32
CA VAL A 325 0.98 16.86 25.56
C VAL A 325 1.03 18.10 26.45
N GLY A 326 2.22 18.69 26.64
CA GLY A 326 2.38 19.94 27.39
C GLY A 326 1.56 21.10 26.81
N TRP A 327 1.50 21.24 25.48
CA TRP A 327 0.66 22.24 24.83
C TRP A 327 -0.83 21.98 24.99
N ASP A 328 -1.26 20.74 24.84
CA ASP A 328 -2.66 20.36 25.06
C ASP A 328 -3.08 20.65 26.51
N GLU A 329 -2.33 20.18 27.51
CA GLU A 329 -2.60 20.46 28.93
C GLU A 329 -2.63 21.98 29.23
N THR A 330 -1.72 22.74 28.63
CA THR A 330 -1.59 24.18 28.88
C THR A 330 -2.68 25.00 28.18
N TYR A 331 -3.07 24.64 26.96
CA TYR A 331 -3.87 25.51 26.09
C TYR A 331 -5.26 24.96 25.72
N ARG A 332 -5.62 23.73 26.10
CA ARG A 332 -6.93 23.13 25.80
C ARG A 332 -8.09 24.00 26.26
N ASP A 333 -8.00 24.57 27.47
CA ASP A 333 -9.02 25.47 28.02
C ASP A 333 -8.97 26.89 27.41
N ALA A 334 -7.84 27.28 26.81
CA ALA A 334 -7.65 28.55 26.13
C ALA A 334 -8.11 28.52 24.65
N GLY A 335 -8.62 27.37 24.18
CA GLY A 335 -9.17 27.23 22.81
C GLY A 335 -8.31 26.42 21.85
N LEU A 336 -7.27 25.73 22.32
CA LEU A 336 -6.54 24.73 21.53
C LEU A 336 -7.33 23.41 21.45
N THR A 337 -7.22 22.72 20.33
CA THR A 337 -7.63 21.32 20.20
C THR A 337 -6.55 20.56 19.45
N VAL A 338 -5.94 19.57 20.10
CA VAL A 338 -4.94 18.70 19.46
C VAL A 338 -5.65 17.46 18.90
N ILE A 339 -5.24 17.02 17.72
CA ILE A 339 -5.63 15.73 17.15
C ILE A 339 -4.36 14.99 16.73
N GLY A 340 -4.09 13.87 17.39
CA GLY A 340 -3.00 12.96 17.01
C GLY A 340 -3.44 12.02 15.89
N VAL A 341 -2.94 12.21 14.68
CA VAL A 341 -3.17 11.29 13.56
C VAL A 341 -2.09 10.21 13.57
N HIS A 342 -2.41 9.08 14.20
CA HIS A 342 -1.52 7.93 14.26
C HIS A 342 -1.46 7.26 12.88
N SER A 343 -0.33 7.45 12.19
CA SER A 343 -0.06 6.90 10.86
C SER A 343 1.02 5.83 10.97
N PRO A 344 0.70 4.54 10.78
CA PRO A 344 1.61 3.45 11.11
C PRO A 344 2.77 3.34 10.11
N GLU A 345 3.98 3.27 10.62
CA GLU A 345 5.21 2.96 9.90
C GLU A 345 5.38 1.43 9.71
N TYR A 346 4.95 0.65 10.70
CA TYR A 346 5.01 -0.80 10.70
C TYR A 346 3.64 -1.48 10.76
N ALA A 347 3.56 -2.74 10.31
CA ALA A 347 2.29 -3.47 10.30
C ALA A 347 1.69 -3.65 11.70
N PHE A 348 2.54 -3.87 12.72
CA PHE A 348 2.09 -4.03 14.11
C PHE A 348 1.50 -2.74 14.69
N GLU A 349 1.80 -1.57 14.11
CA GLU A 349 1.26 -0.29 14.56
C GLU A 349 -0.18 -0.06 14.06
N LYS A 350 -0.68 -0.93 13.18
CA LYS A 350 -2.10 -0.91 12.79
C LYS A 350 -3.02 -1.49 13.85
N GLU A 351 -2.47 -2.30 14.75
CA GLU A 351 -3.24 -2.95 15.79
C GLU A 351 -3.65 -1.93 16.86
N ARG A 352 -4.95 -1.66 16.94
CA ARG A 352 -5.52 -0.64 17.84
C ARG A 352 -5.04 -0.79 19.29
N ALA A 353 -4.97 -2.01 19.82
CA ALA A 353 -4.55 -2.25 21.19
C ALA A 353 -3.09 -1.80 21.46
N ASN A 354 -2.21 -1.90 20.45
CA ASN A 354 -0.83 -1.44 20.56
C ASN A 354 -0.78 0.10 20.60
N VAL A 355 -1.59 0.75 19.77
CA VAL A 355 -1.73 2.22 19.77
C VAL A 355 -2.30 2.72 21.10
N GLU A 356 -3.34 2.05 21.64
CA GLU A 356 -3.93 2.38 22.94
C GLU A 356 -2.90 2.27 24.08
N ALA A 357 -2.02 1.27 24.05
CA ALA A 357 -0.92 1.14 25.01
C ALA A 357 0.06 2.33 24.90
N GLY A 358 0.49 2.67 23.67
CA GLY A 358 1.36 3.84 23.46
C GLY A 358 0.70 5.16 23.88
N VAL A 359 -0.59 5.35 23.57
CA VAL A 359 -1.38 6.51 24.02
C VAL A 359 -1.35 6.64 25.55
N ALA A 360 -1.52 5.52 26.26
CA ALA A 360 -1.45 5.52 27.73
C ALA A 360 -0.03 5.80 28.24
N ASP A 361 0.99 5.18 27.66
CA ASP A 361 2.39 5.32 28.08
C ASP A 361 2.91 6.76 27.90
N PHE A 362 2.47 7.45 26.85
CA PHE A 362 2.83 8.84 26.60
C PHE A 362 1.93 9.87 27.29
N GLY A 363 0.91 9.46 28.03
CA GLY A 363 -0.02 10.37 28.69
C GLY A 363 -0.89 11.18 27.71
N ILE A 364 -1.16 10.63 26.52
CA ILE A 364 -1.98 11.31 25.52
C ILE A 364 -3.44 11.24 25.92
N GLU A 365 -4.02 12.41 26.23
CA GLU A 365 -5.45 12.56 26.52
C GLU A 365 -6.26 13.17 25.38
N TYR A 366 -5.60 13.84 24.43
CA TYR A 366 -6.26 14.42 23.26
C TYR A 366 -6.76 13.34 22.29
N PRO A 367 -7.73 13.65 21.41
CA PRO A 367 -8.24 12.74 20.38
C PRO A 367 -7.14 12.16 19.49
N VAL A 368 -7.20 10.84 19.26
CA VAL A 368 -6.28 10.14 18.35
C VAL A 368 -7.05 9.42 17.24
N ALA A 369 -6.64 9.66 15.99
CA ALA A 369 -7.22 9.08 14.79
C ALA A 369 -6.30 8.01 14.20
N LEU A 370 -6.79 6.76 14.03
CA LEU A 370 -6.00 5.67 13.46
C LEU A 370 -6.07 5.70 11.91
N ASP A 371 -5.02 6.22 11.27
CA ASP A 371 -4.89 6.32 9.82
C ASP A 371 -4.19 5.09 9.20
N ASN A 372 -4.75 3.89 9.45
CA ASN A 372 -4.14 2.61 9.02
C ASN A 372 -4.03 2.44 7.50
N SER A 373 -4.75 3.25 6.73
CA SER A 373 -4.72 3.27 5.27
C SER A 373 -3.83 4.39 4.69
N LEU A 374 -3.23 5.23 5.55
CA LEU A 374 -2.45 6.41 5.18
C LEU A 374 -3.24 7.40 4.31
N ALA A 375 -4.57 7.43 4.47
CA ALA A 375 -5.45 8.27 3.68
C ALA A 375 -5.37 9.74 4.11
N SER A 376 -5.32 10.00 5.42
CA SER A 376 -5.12 11.35 5.95
C SER A 376 -3.68 11.82 5.74
N TRP A 377 -2.71 10.94 5.98
CA TRP A 377 -1.29 11.14 5.66
C TRP A 377 -1.09 11.61 4.21
N THR A 378 -1.66 10.87 3.26
CA THR A 378 -1.61 11.20 1.83
C THR A 378 -2.34 12.50 1.53
N ASN A 379 -3.51 12.73 2.15
CA ASN A 379 -4.30 13.94 1.93
C ASN A 379 -3.56 15.21 2.39
N TYR A 380 -2.90 15.15 3.54
CA TYR A 380 -2.08 16.23 4.06
C TYR A 380 -0.74 16.38 3.35
N ARG A 381 -0.44 15.49 2.38
CA ARG A 381 0.85 15.43 1.66
C ARG A 381 2.04 15.26 2.61
N ASN A 382 1.80 14.61 3.75
CA ASN A 382 2.82 14.40 4.75
C ASN A 382 3.89 13.40 4.26
N ARG A 383 5.09 13.53 4.81
CA ARG A 383 6.27 12.72 4.43
C ARG A 383 7.12 12.27 5.61
N TYR A 384 6.86 12.80 6.80
CA TYR A 384 7.75 12.68 7.94
C TYR A 384 6.99 12.35 9.23
N TRP A 385 7.70 11.68 10.14
CA TRP A 385 7.32 11.48 11.52
C TRP A 385 8.37 12.13 12.43
N PRO A 386 7.98 12.97 13.41
CA PRO A 386 6.67 13.59 13.56
C PRO A 386 6.40 14.65 12.47
N ALA A 387 5.16 15.12 12.36
CA ALA A 387 4.81 16.29 11.56
C ALA A 387 3.60 17.03 12.13
N HIS A 388 3.69 18.35 12.18
CA HIS A 388 2.69 19.23 12.78
C HIS A 388 2.07 20.16 11.74
N TYR A 389 0.75 20.29 11.77
CA TYR A 389 0.00 21.27 10.99
C TYR A 389 -0.86 22.11 11.93
N LEU A 390 -0.56 23.40 11.98
CA LEU A 390 -1.28 24.34 12.83
C LEU A 390 -2.37 25.05 12.02
N ILE A 391 -3.59 25.01 12.54
CA ILE A 391 -4.80 25.47 11.87
C ILE A 391 -5.45 26.55 12.73
N ASP A 392 -5.80 27.69 12.14
CA ASP A 392 -6.48 28.78 12.85
C ASP A 392 -7.97 28.52 13.10
N ALA A 393 -8.62 29.42 13.85
CA ALA A 393 -10.05 29.38 14.15
C ALA A 393 -10.96 29.41 12.90
N LYS A 394 -10.46 29.84 11.74
CA LYS A 394 -11.20 29.82 10.46
C LYS A 394 -11.01 28.51 9.71
N GLY A 395 -10.15 27.62 10.22
CA GLY A 395 -9.81 26.34 9.65
C GLY A 395 -8.81 26.41 8.50
N VAL A 396 -7.98 27.46 8.47
CA VAL A 396 -6.93 27.65 7.48
C VAL A 396 -5.62 27.15 8.08
N VAL A 397 -4.81 26.41 7.32
CA VAL A 397 -3.47 26.01 7.74
C VAL A 397 -2.57 27.24 7.73
N ARG A 398 -1.90 27.50 8.85
CA ARG A 398 -1.06 28.69 9.05
C ARG A 398 0.41 28.38 9.29
N HIS A 399 0.74 27.16 9.71
CA HIS A 399 2.11 26.71 9.93
C HIS A 399 2.22 25.20 9.70
N ILE A 400 3.36 24.77 9.15
CA ILE A 400 3.71 23.37 8.92
C ILE A 400 5.13 23.16 9.43
N SER A 401 5.31 22.12 10.24
CA SER A 401 6.61 21.70 10.76
C SER A 401 6.79 20.21 10.52
N PHE A 402 7.87 19.84 9.84
CA PHE A 402 8.22 18.47 9.51
C PHE A 402 9.45 18.03 10.27
N GLY A 403 9.36 16.86 10.88
CA GLY A 403 10.43 16.32 11.71
C GLY A 403 10.37 16.83 13.14
N GLU A 404 11.37 16.43 13.91
CA GLU A 404 11.51 16.74 15.33
C GLU A 404 12.14 18.13 15.53
N GLY A 405 11.70 18.83 16.58
CA GLY A 405 12.21 20.14 16.96
C GLY A 405 11.26 21.31 16.65
N ASN A 406 11.81 22.51 16.55
CA ASN A 406 11.07 23.75 16.27
C ASN A 406 9.90 24.04 17.24
N TYR A 407 10.00 23.54 18.48
CA TYR A 407 8.94 23.63 19.48
C TYR A 407 8.67 25.07 19.92
N GLU A 408 9.71 25.85 20.21
CA GLU A 408 9.58 27.25 20.65
C GLU A 408 8.84 28.10 19.61
N THR A 409 9.24 27.99 18.34
CA THR A 409 8.57 28.70 17.24
C THR A 409 7.12 28.24 17.09
N THR A 410 6.87 26.93 17.10
CA THR A 410 5.53 26.37 16.93
C THR A 410 4.61 26.81 18.06
N GLU A 411 5.09 26.81 19.31
CA GLU A 411 4.33 27.29 20.47
C GLU A 411 4.06 28.80 20.38
N LYS A 412 5.04 29.61 19.96
CA LYS A 412 4.86 31.04 19.74
C LYS A 412 3.73 31.30 18.72
N LEU A 413 3.75 30.60 17.59
CA LEU A 413 2.74 30.73 16.53
C LEU A 413 1.36 30.23 16.99
N LEU A 414 1.32 29.15 17.77
CA LEU A 414 0.10 28.64 18.41
C LEU A 414 -0.51 29.69 19.32
N ARG A 415 0.29 30.33 20.19
CA ARG A 415 -0.17 31.41 21.09
C ARG A 415 -0.65 32.64 20.32
N GLU A 416 -0.02 32.96 19.19
CA GLU A 416 -0.47 34.03 18.30
C GLU A 416 -1.87 33.72 17.74
N LEU A 417 -2.10 32.51 17.24
CA LEU A 417 -3.41 32.09 16.75
C LEU A 417 -4.48 32.04 17.84
N LEU A 418 -4.13 31.65 19.07
CA LEU A 418 -5.08 31.68 20.19
C LEU A 418 -5.53 33.12 20.50
N ARG A 419 -4.60 34.09 20.47
CA ARG A 419 -4.94 35.51 20.61
C ARG A 419 -5.71 36.07 19.42
N GLU A 420 -5.45 35.60 18.21
CA GLU A 420 -6.27 35.94 17.02
C GLU A 420 -7.70 35.41 17.17
N ALA A 421 -7.87 34.22 17.76
CA ALA A 421 -9.18 33.59 17.96
C ALA A 421 -9.98 34.25 19.11
N ASP A 422 -9.32 34.57 20.22
CA ASP A 422 -9.88 35.31 21.35
C ASP A 422 -8.92 36.41 21.83
N PRO A 423 -9.08 37.66 21.35
CA PRO A 423 -8.24 38.78 21.76
C PRO A 423 -8.30 39.13 23.26
N GLY A 424 -9.30 38.62 23.99
CA GLY A 424 -9.47 38.81 25.43
C GLY A 424 -8.89 37.68 26.28
N ALA A 425 -8.40 36.59 25.68
CA ALA A 425 -7.90 35.43 26.42
C ALA A 425 -6.58 35.75 27.15
N GLU A 426 -6.57 35.55 28.47
CA GLU A 426 -5.34 35.50 29.25
C GLU A 426 -4.69 34.12 29.06
N LEU A 427 -3.67 34.06 28.19
CA LEU A 427 -2.93 32.83 27.99
C LEU A 427 -2.00 32.55 29.18
N PRO A 428 -1.87 31.27 29.61
CA PRO A 428 -0.88 30.88 30.61
C PRO A 428 0.55 31.15 30.13
N ALA A 429 1.51 30.97 31.03
CA ALA A 429 2.93 30.95 30.66
C ALA A 429 3.21 29.83 29.64
N GLU A 430 4.28 29.99 28.87
CA GLU A 430 4.72 28.97 27.93
C GLU A 430 5.00 27.63 28.63
N SER A 431 4.72 26.56 27.90
CA SER A 431 4.98 25.19 28.33
C SER A 431 6.48 25.04 28.57
N ARG A 432 6.88 24.40 29.68
CA ARG A 432 8.28 24.26 30.09
C ARG A 432 8.84 22.87 29.83
N THR A 433 8.51 22.28 28.69
CA THR A 433 9.07 20.99 28.29
C THR A 433 10.52 21.20 27.80
N PRO A 434 11.53 20.56 28.42
CA PRO A 434 12.91 20.65 27.95
C PRO A 434 13.03 20.13 26.51
N ASP A 435 13.73 20.88 25.66
CA ASP A 435 14.04 20.43 24.30
C ASP A 435 15.24 19.48 24.35
N GLU A 436 14.97 18.20 24.09
CA GLU A 436 15.97 17.13 24.03
C GLU A 436 16.30 16.73 22.58
N THR A 437 15.94 17.56 21.59
CA THR A 437 16.18 17.28 20.16
C THR A 437 17.68 17.18 19.87
N PRO A 438 18.17 16.08 19.25
CA PRO A 438 19.56 15.97 18.84
C PRO A 438 19.93 17.00 17.75
N GLU A 439 21.17 17.51 17.77
CA GLU A 439 21.64 18.39 16.69
C GLU A 439 21.64 17.66 15.34
N LEU A 440 21.21 18.33 14.26
CA LEU A 440 21.10 17.70 12.94
C LEU A 440 22.45 17.12 12.47
N GLY A 441 22.47 15.82 12.18
CA GLY A 441 23.68 15.10 11.74
C GLY A 441 24.67 14.76 12.86
N SER A 442 24.32 15.04 14.12
CA SER A 442 25.10 14.62 15.29
C SER A 442 24.94 13.13 15.62
N THR A 443 23.86 12.50 15.14
CA THR A 443 23.55 11.09 15.35
C THR A 443 23.57 10.29 14.04
N THR A 444 23.74 8.98 14.16
CA THR A 444 23.55 8.04 13.06
C THR A 444 22.11 8.15 12.51
N PRO A 445 21.90 8.16 11.18
CA PRO A 445 20.56 8.11 10.61
C PRO A 445 19.82 6.84 11.03
N GLU A 446 18.48 6.89 11.05
CA GLU A 446 17.68 5.70 11.36
C GLU A 446 18.08 4.53 10.45
N THR A 447 18.39 3.40 11.09
CA THR A 447 18.97 2.23 10.44
C THR A 447 17.89 1.17 10.27
N PHE A 448 17.25 1.14 9.10
CA PHE A 448 16.23 0.14 8.79
C PHE A 448 16.84 -1.21 8.44
N LEU A 449 16.32 -2.27 9.04
CA LEU A 449 16.77 -3.64 8.82
C LEU A 449 15.90 -4.36 7.75
N GLY A 450 14.68 -3.88 7.50
CA GLY A 450 13.83 -4.42 6.44
C GLY A 450 14.38 -4.19 5.01
N SER A 451 13.94 -5.03 4.07
CA SER A 451 14.37 -4.93 2.68
C SER A 451 13.74 -3.78 1.86
N SER A 452 12.71 -3.09 2.36
CA SER A 452 11.94 -2.11 1.58
C SER A 452 12.33 -0.64 1.76
N LYS A 453 13.21 -0.32 2.71
CA LYS A 453 13.63 1.07 3.01
C LYS A 453 15.11 1.30 2.66
N ASP A 454 15.53 2.55 2.75
CA ASP A 454 16.93 2.93 2.57
C ASP A 454 17.79 2.33 3.69
N ARG A 455 18.99 1.85 3.35
CA ARG A 455 19.82 1.05 4.27
C ARG A 455 21.28 1.47 4.23
N ASN A 456 21.88 1.55 5.40
CA ASN A 456 23.31 1.67 5.64
C ASN A 456 23.96 0.30 5.93
N PHE A 457 23.64 -0.73 5.13
CA PHE A 457 24.22 -2.07 5.30
C PHE A 457 25.65 -2.14 4.73
N ALA A 458 26.62 -2.58 5.54
CA ALA A 458 28.04 -2.66 5.17
C ALA A 458 28.59 -4.09 5.07
N GLY A 459 27.74 -5.12 5.15
CA GLY A 459 28.20 -6.50 5.05
C GLY A 459 28.64 -6.90 3.63
N PRO A 460 29.46 -7.95 3.50
CA PRO A 460 29.85 -8.52 2.22
C PRO A 460 28.65 -9.20 1.54
N GLY A 461 28.44 -8.89 0.27
CA GLY A 461 27.37 -9.49 -0.54
C GLY A 461 26.16 -8.58 -0.72
N GLU A 462 25.09 -9.13 -1.28
CA GLU A 462 23.87 -8.38 -1.58
C GLU A 462 22.85 -8.55 -0.45
N TYR A 463 22.22 -7.45 -0.05
CA TYR A 463 21.15 -7.45 0.95
C TYR A 463 19.78 -7.53 0.26
N ARG A 464 19.10 -8.69 0.36
CA ARG A 464 17.80 -8.91 -0.30
C ARG A 464 16.80 -9.58 0.63
N ALA A 465 15.52 -9.55 0.27
CA ALA A 465 14.50 -10.33 0.98
C ALA A 465 14.76 -11.86 0.82
N GLY A 466 14.39 -12.63 1.84
CA GLY A 466 14.53 -14.08 1.90
C GLY A 466 15.56 -14.56 2.94
N GLU A 467 15.72 -15.88 3.03
CA GLU A 467 16.71 -16.52 3.90
C GLU A 467 18.11 -16.40 3.33
N GLN A 468 19.03 -15.82 4.10
CA GLN A 468 20.40 -15.56 3.70
C GLN A 468 21.36 -15.77 4.86
N ARG A 469 22.57 -16.21 4.52
CA ARG A 469 23.69 -16.30 5.46
C ARG A 469 24.60 -15.09 5.28
N PHE A 470 24.78 -14.34 6.34
CA PHE A 470 25.62 -13.15 6.38
C PHE A 470 26.93 -13.43 7.14
N ARG A 471 27.91 -12.55 6.93
CA ARG A 471 29.19 -12.55 7.63
C ARG A 471 29.60 -11.12 7.94
N LEU A 472 30.26 -10.88 9.07
CA LEU A 472 30.78 -9.54 9.35
C LEU A 472 31.88 -9.13 8.34
N PRO A 473 31.91 -7.86 7.89
CA PRO A 473 33.03 -7.34 7.13
C PRO A 473 34.25 -7.17 8.03
N ARG A 474 35.45 -7.23 7.44
CA ARG A 474 36.72 -7.04 8.17
C ARG A 474 36.87 -5.63 8.72
N GLU A 475 36.42 -4.64 7.96
CA GLU A 475 36.35 -3.24 8.33
C GLU A 475 34.92 -2.78 8.04
N GLN A 476 34.32 -2.05 8.98
CA GLN A 476 32.96 -1.53 8.86
C GLN A 476 33.04 0.00 8.85
N PRO A 477 32.42 0.69 7.87
CA PRO A 477 32.32 2.14 7.88
C PRO A 477 31.48 2.62 9.07
N ALA A 478 31.73 3.85 9.50
CA ALA A 478 30.90 4.51 10.51
C ALA A 478 29.44 4.62 10.07
N ASP A 479 28.51 4.66 11.02
CA ASP A 479 27.08 4.84 10.77
C ASP A 479 26.50 3.72 9.87
N THR A 480 26.95 2.47 10.05
CA THR A 480 26.47 1.33 9.27
C THR A 480 26.21 0.10 10.14
N PHE A 481 25.39 -0.82 9.63
CA PHE A 481 25.17 -2.13 10.27
C PHE A 481 25.68 -3.29 9.39
N ALA A 482 26.02 -4.40 10.04
CA ALA A 482 26.34 -5.67 9.41
C ALA A 482 25.71 -6.83 10.18
N LEU A 483 25.53 -7.97 9.51
CA LEU A 483 24.93 -9.17 10.06
C LEU A 483 25.93 -10.33 10.03
N ASP A 484 25.86 -11.20 11.03
CA ASP A 484 26.51 -12.51 11.07
C ASP A 484 25.49 -13.60 11.34
N GLY A 485 25.66 -14.77 10.72
CA GLY A 485 24.76 -15.91 10.89
C GLY A 485 23.65 -15.99 9.84
N GLU A 486 22.65 -16.82 10.10
CA GLU A 486 21.51 -17.05 9.18
C GLU A 486 20.29 -16.23 9.59
N TRP A 487 19.83 -15.42 8.64
CA TRP A 487 18.75 -14.46 8.83
C TRP A 487 17.72 -14.59 7.73
N THR A 488 16.46 -14.44 8.11
CA THR A 488 15.35 -14.23 7.19
C THR A 488 15.09 -12.73 7.11
N VAL A 489 15.37 -12.14 5.96
CA VAL A 489 15.11 -10.72 5.69
C VAL A 489 13.72 -10.58 5.07
N GLU A 490 12.84 -9.86 5.74
CA GLU A 490 11.50 -9.55 5.23
C GLU A 490 11.43 -8.12 4.71
N THR A 491 10.25 -7.65 4.30
CA THR A 491 10.06 -6.27 3.83
C THR A 491 10.32 -5.25 4.93
N GLN A 492 9.83 -5.50 6.15
CA GLN A 492 9.84 -4.54 7.26
C GLN A 492 10.85 -4.85 8.37
N PHE A 493 11.29 -6.10 8.50
CA PHE A 493 12.14 -6.55 9.61
C PHE A 493 13.08 -7.68 9.18
N ILE A 494 14.02 -8.02 10.07
CA ILE A 494 14.80 -9.26 10.01
C ILE A 494 14.49 -10.14 11.21
N THR A 495 14.63 -11.45 11.03
CA THR A 495 14.53 -12.42 12.13
C THR A 495 15.56 -13.54 11.95
N PRO A 496 16.13 -14.10 13.04
CA PRO A 496 16.99 -15.27 12.93
C PRO A 496 16.28 -16.43 12.24
N THR A 497 16.94 -17.11 11.30
CA THR A 497 16.35 -18.27 10.63
C THR A 497 16.15 -19.41 11.64
N ALA A 498 14.94 -19.95 11.71
CA ALA A 498 14.54 -20.99 12.67
C ALA A 498 15.36 -22.28 12.47
N GLY A 499 15.91 -22.83 13.56
CA GLY A 499 16.70 -24.06 13.52
C GLY A 499 18.11 -23.91 12.94
N ALA A 500 18.54 -22.70 12.62
CA ALA A 500 19.92 -22.44 12.20
C ALA A 500 20.92 -22.70 13.34
N SER A 501 22.12 -23.19 13.01
CA SER A 501 23.19 -23.41 13.98
C SER A 501 24.21 -22.28 13.90
N GLY A 502 24.51 -21.62 15.02
CA GLY A 502 25.53 -20.57 15.12
C GLY A 502 25.05 -19.31 15.86
N GLU A 503 25.95 -18.36 16.04
CA GLU A 503 25.61 -17.03 16.57
C GLU A 503 24.86 -16.22 15.50
N ARG A 504 23.82 -15.47 15.89
CA ARG A 504 23.09 -14.55 15.03
C ARG A 504 23.27 -13.16 15.60
N THR A 505 24.19 -12.42 15.00
CA THR A 505 24.68 -11.16 15.56
C THR A 505 24.40 -10.03 14.59
N VAL A 506 23.92 -8.91 15.11
CA VAL A 506 23.88 -7.63 14.42
C VAL A 506 25.00 -6.77 14.98
N ARG A 507 25.90 -6.28 14.13
CA ARG A 507 26.94 -5.33 14.51
C ARG A 507 26.60 -3.95 13.96
N LEU A 508 26.42 -2.98 14.83
CA LEU A 508 26.12 -1.60 14.47
C LEU A 508 27.28 -0.70 14.92
N ASP A 509 27.84 0.04 13.97
CA ASP A 509 28.75 1.15 14.22
C ASP A 509 27.89 2.41 14.28
N TYR A 510 27.87 3.07 15.45
CA TYR A 510 26.92 4.11 15.76
C TYR A 510 27.57 5.38 16.33
N ARG A 511 26.78 6.46 16.27
CA ARG A 511 27.01 7.75 16.89
C ARG A 511 25.68 8.24 17.48
N GLY A 512 25.63 8.43 18.78
CA GLY A 512 24.44 8.86 19.51
C GLY A 512 24.60 8.60 21.00
N ARG A 513 24.02 9.49 21.82
CA ARG A 513 23.97 9.30 23.28
C ARG A 513 22.93 8.27 23.67
N GLU A 514 21.93 8.08 22.82
CA GLU A 514 20.93 7.05 22.94
C GLU A 514 20.89 6.22 21.66
N VAL A 515 20.91 4.89 21.82
CA VAL A 515 20.62 3.94 20.76
C VAL A 515 19.50 3.05 21.23
N ARG A 516 18.49 2.88 20.39
CA ARG A 516 17.35 2.01 20.65
C ARG A 516 17.13 1.07 19.48
N VAL A 517 16.47 -0.05 19.74
CA VAL A 517 16.07 -1.01 18.72
C VAL A 517 14.56 -1.20 18.76
N VAL A 518 13.91 -1.11 17.60
CA VAL A 518 12.50 -1.46 17.46
C VAL A 518 12.41 -2.96 17.25
N ALA A 519 11.80 -3.67 18.20
CA ALA A 519 11.75 -5.12 18.20
C ALA A 519 10.36 -5.67 18.55
N ALA A 520 10.08 -6.88 18.08
CA ALA A 520 8.87 -7.65 18.37
C ALA A 520 9.21 -9.12 18.69
N GLY A 521 8.28 -9.82 19.33
CA GLY A 521 8.41 -11.23 19.69
C GLY A 521 8.77 -11.41 21.17
N GLU A 522 9.30 -12.57 21.52
CA GLU A 522 9.70 -12.90 22.88
C GLU A 522 11.13 -13.47 22.88
N GLY A 523 11.99 -12.91 23.73
CA GLY A 523 13.35 -13.40 23.89
C GLY A 523 14.31 -12.38 24.51
N ALA A 524 15.46 -12.85 24.96
CA ALA A 524 16.49 -12.05 25.58
C ALA A 524 17.58 -11.67 24.56
N LEU A 525 17.69 -10.38 24.24
CA LEU A 525 18.79 -9.85 23.42
C LEU A 525 20.06 -9.74 24.26
N GLU A 526 21.17 -10.29 23.79
CA GLU A 526 22.48 -10.09 24.43
C GLU A 526 23.22 -8.93 23.74
N LEU A 527 23.40 -7.83 24.45
CA LEU A 527 24.07 -6.63 23.98
C LEU A 527 25.52 -6.61 24.49
N SER A 528 26.47 -6.31 23.61
CA SER A 528 27.85 -5.98 23.94
C SER A 528 28.22 -4.64 23.31
N ILE A 529 28.73 -3.70 24.09
CA ILE A 529 29.19 -2.39 23.60
C ILE A 529 30.70 -2.32 23.83
N GLU A 530 31.46 -2.03 22.78
CA GLU A 530 32.90 -1.81 22.90
C GLU A 530 33.18 -0.65 23.85
N GLY A 531 33.82 -0.92 24.99
CA GLY A 531 34.05 0.07 26.05
C GLY A 531 32.88 0.33 27.01
N GLY A 532 31.67 -0.19 26.74
CA GLY A 532 30.46 -0.03 27.57
C GLY A 532 29.98 -1.29 28.31
N GLY A 533 30.62 -2.44 28.08
CA GLY A 533 30.32 -3.71 28.76
C GLY A 533 29.24 -4.54 28.05
N SER A 534 28.68 -5.54 28.74
CA SER A 534 27.65 -6.43 28.17
C SER A 534 26.45 -6.56 29.10
N ARG A 535 25.24 -6.64 28.52
CA ARG A 535 23.96 -6.70 29.24
C ARG A 535 22.92 -7.45 28.44
N THR A 536 21.82 -7.79 29.09
CA THR A 536 20.68 -8.47 28.46
C THR A 536 19.47 -7.54 28.43
N VAL A 537 18.77 -7.49 27.31
CA VAL A 537 17.53 -6.73 27.13
C VAL A 537 16.40 -7.69 26.81
N GLU A 538 15.41 -7.77 27.70
CA GLU A 538 14.24 -8.64 27.54
C GLU A 538 13.25 -8.02 26.54
N VAL A 539 12.96 -8.76 25.47
CA VAL A 539 11.95 -8.44 24.47
C VAL A 539 10.72 -9.29 24.74
N GLY A 540 9.55 -8.66 24.75
CA GLY A 540 8.28 -9.29 25.05
C GLY A 540 7.12 -8.30 25.02
N GLY A 541 5.91 -8.84 24.91
CA GLY A 541 4.67 -8.05 24.89
C GLY A 541 4.45 -7.33 23.56
N THR A 542 3.89 -6.11 23.64
CA THR A 542 3.63 -5.26 22.49
C THR A 542 4.95 -4.83 21.83
N PRO A 543 5.09 -4.96 20.50
CA PRO A 543 6.26 -4.47 19.77
C PRO A 543 6.54 -3.00 20.08
N GLN A 544 7.77 -2.66 20.47
CA GLN A 544 8.13 -1.32 20.93
C GLN A 544 9.63 -1.03 20.74
N SER A 545 10.04 0.17 21.12
CA SER A 545 11.44 0.63 21.06
C SER A 545 12.15 0.35 22.38
N TYR A 546 13.19 -0.47 22.36
CA TYR A 546 14.00 -0.87 23.51
C TYR A 546 15.32 -0.10 23.54
N ARG A 547 15.63 0.53 24.69
CA ARG A 547 16.90 1.26 24.89
C ARG A 547 18.08 0.30 25.03
N LEU A 548 19.10 0.46 24.19
CA LEU A 548 20.33 -0.33 24.21
C LEU A 548 21.48 0.41 24.91
N VAL A 549 21.77 1.63 24.46
CA VAL A 549 22.81 2.51 25.01
C VAL A 549 22.19 3.39 26.12
N GLN A 550 22.88 3.50 27.25
CA GLN A 550 22.44 4.19 28.46
C GLN A 550 23.47 5.23 28.92
N GLU A 551 23.10 6.04 29.91
CA GLU A 551 23.97 7.06 30.49
C GLU A 551 25.26 6.42 31.07
N GLY A 552 26.42 6.84 30.54
CA GLY A 552 27.74 6.30 30.89
C GLY A 552 28.35 5.36 29.84
N ASP A 553 27.58 4.94 28.84
CA ASP A 553 28.11 4.25 27.66
C ASP A 553 28.83 5.22 26.70
N PRO A 554 29.72 4.73 25.83
CA PRO A 554 30.31 5.54 24.75
C PRO A 554 29.22 6.16 23.86
N VAL A 555 29.43 7.42 23.48
CA VAL A 555 28.54 8.16 22.57
C VAL A 555 28.78 7.79 21.10
N ASP A 556 29.91 7.16 20.82
CA ASP A 556 30.26 6.60 19.53
C ASP A 556 31.01 5.29 19.75
N GLY A 557 30.78 4.31 18.87
CA GLY A 557 31.45 3.02 18.95
C GLY A 557 30.71 1.90 18.24
N VAL A 558 31.14 0.68 18.53
CA VAL A 558 30.58 -0.53 17.97
C VAL A 558 29.74 -1.24 19.03
N LEU A 559 28.49 -1.54 18.68
CA LEU A 559 27.63 -2.43 19.46
C LEU A 559 27.38 -3.73 18.70
N GLU A 560 27.37 -4.84 19.42
CA GLU A 560 27.00 -6.15 18.92
C GLU A 560 25.78 -6.65 19.68
N LEU A 561 24.76 -7.07 18.94
CA LEU A 561 23.49 -7.56 19.46
C LEU A 561 23.28 -9.00 18.99
N ARG A 562 23.35 -9.96 19.92
CA ARG A 562 22.94 -11.34 19.62
C ARG A 562 21.44 -11.48 19.81
N VAL A 563 20.80 -12.07 18.81
CA VAL A 563 19.34 -12.13 18.71
C VAL A 563 18.88 -13.59 18.79
N PRO A 564 18.02 -13.94 19.75
CA PRO A 564 17.49 -15.30 19.85
C PRO A 564 16.42 -15.56 18.78
N GLU A 565 16.15 -16.84 18.54
CA GLU A 565 14.99 -17.22 17.71
C GLU A 565 13.70 -16.69 18.31
N GLY A 566 12.76 -16.26 17.45
CA GLY A 566 11.47 -15.71 17.88
C GLY A 566 11.45 -14.18 18.02
N VAL A 567 12.60 -13.51 17.98
CA VAL A 567 12.68 -12.05 17.98
C VAL A 567 12.80 -11.50 16.55
N GLN A 568 12.07 -10.43 16.27
CA GLN A 568 12.10 -9.67 15.03
C GLN A 568 12.67 -8.29 15.29
N LEU A 569 13.60 -7.82 14.46
CA LEU A 569 14.20 -6.49 14.54
C LEU A 569 13.83 -5.64 13.32
N TYR A 570 13.34 -4.42 13.57
CA TYR A 570 12.81 -3.53 12.53
C TYR A 570 13.80 -2.43 12.16
N SER A 571 14.23 -1.62 13.12
CA SER A 571 15.22 -0.55 12.92
C SER A 571 16.02 -0.28 14.21
N PHE A 572 17.16 0.39 14.04
CA PHE A 572 17.82 1.11 15.13
C PHE A 572 17.56 2.61 14.99
N THR A 573 17.27 3.25 16.11
CA THR A 573 16.95 4.67 16.21
C THR A 573 17.86 5.34 17.23
N PHE A 574 18.14 6.64 17.06
CA PHE A 574 19.20 7.34 17.77
C PHE A 574 18.71 8.61 18.46
N GLY A 575 19.44 9.05 19.48
CA GLY A 575 19.19 10.26 20.26
C GLY A 575 20.46 10.84 20.86
#